data_AF-A0A1W1BC95-F1
#
_entry.id   AF-A0A1W1BC95-F1
#
_cell.length_a   1.000
_cell.length_b   1.000
_cell.length_c   1.000
_cell.angle_alpha   90.00
_cell.angle_beta   90.00
_cell.angle_gamma   90.00
#
_symmetry.space_group_name_H-M   'P 1'
#
loop_
_entity.id
_entity.type
_entity.pdbx_description
1 polymer ?
#
loop_
_entity_poly.entity_id
_entity_poly.type
_entity_poly.pdbx_seq_one_letter_code
_entity_poly.pdbx_strand_id
1 'polypeptide(L)'
;MDWLNELKVAIVSKNPQKISSLLDRMPTFEKLQQMQEALYLLKEAYTIIDDLKSKTLIQRNQIKKNIQFLNATAKKERNSLDVSY
;
A
#
# COMPACT_ATOMS: atom_id res chain seq x y z
N MET A 1 10.91 -24.83 -3.61
CA MET A 1 11.19 -23.95 -2.46
C MET A 1 9.99 -24.04 -1.54
N ASP A 2 10.21 -24.14 -0.24
CA ASP A 2 9.12 -24.14 0.75
C ASP A 2 8.41 -22.78 0.77
N TRP A 3 7.08 -22.82 0.83
CA TRP A 3 6.22 -21.63 0.91
C TRP A 3 6.63 -20.68 2.05
N LEU A 4 7.02 -21.25 3.20
CA LEU A 4 7.49 -20.50 4.36
C LEU A 4 8.77 -19.70 4.06
N ASN A 5 9.66 -20.28 3.27
CA ASN A 5 10.92 -19.64 2.90
C ASN A 5 10.67 -18.51 1.90
N GLU A 6 9.72 -18.70 0.97
CA GLU A 6 9.29 -17.65 0.06
C GLU A 6 8.63 -16.48 0.80
N LEU A 7 7.82 -16.77 1.83
CA LEU A 7 7.21 -15.75 2.69
C LEU A 7 8.28 -14.92 3.42
N LYS A 8 9.29 -15.56 4.02
CA LYS A 8 10.41 -14.86 4.65
C LYS A 8 11.14 -13.95 3.67
N VAL A 9 11.46 -14.45 2.48
CA VAL A 9 12.11 -13.65 1.44
C VAL A 9 11.23 -12.46 1.05
N ALA A 10 9.92 -12.65 0.91
CA ALA A 10 8.99 -11.58 0.55
C ALA A 10 8.92 -10.48 1.63
N ILE A 11 8.93 -10.87 2.90
CA ILE A 11 8.94 -9.95 4.05
C ILE A 11 10.26 -9.18 4.13
N VAL A 12 11.41 -9.86 4.08
CA VAL A 12 12.74 -9.22 4.10
C VAL A 12 12.92 -8.27 2.92
N SER A 13 12.43 -8.65 1.75
CA SER A 13 12.48 -7.84 0.53
C SER A 13 11.42 -6.72 0.51
N LYS A 14 10.56 -6.62 1.53
CA LYS A 14 9.43 -5.68 1.64
C LYS A 14 8.62 -5.59 0.34
N ASN A 15 8.36 -6.75 -0.28
CA ASN A 15 7.70 -6.82 -1.58
C ASN A 15 6.23 -7.24 -1.41
N PRO A 16 5.29 -6.28 -1.35
CA PRO A 16 3.87 -6.57 -1.12
C PRO A 16 3.24 -7.38 -2.26
N GLN A 17 3.71 -7.23 -3.51
CA GLN A 17 3.24 -8.05 -4.62
C GLN A 17 3.57 -9.53 -4.39
N LYS A 18 4.79 -9.81 -3.93
CA LYS A 18 5.25 -11.17 -3.66
C LYS A 18 4.51 -11.80 -2.47
N ILE A 19 4.22 -11.00 -1.44
CA ILE A 19 3.36 -11.43 -0.33
C ILE A 19 1.96 -11.77 -0.85
N SER A 20 1.37 -10.91 -1.69
CA SER A 20 0.04 -11.15 -2.26
C SER A 20 0.00 -12.43 -3.10
N SER A 21 0.99 -12.65 -3.97
CA SER A 21 1.07 -13.87 -4.79
C SER A 21 1.26 -15.15 -3.97
N LEU A 22 1.82 -15.06 -2.77
CA LEU A 22 1.93 -16.18 -1.84
C LEU A 22 0.60 -16.51 -1.15
N LEU A 23 -0.30 -15.54 -1.01
CA LEU A 23 -1.66 -15.76 -0.48
C LEU A 23 -2.54 -16.56 -1.46
N ASP A 24 -2.26 -16.46 -2.77
CA ASP A 24 -2.97 -17.25 -3.80
C ASP A 24 -2.62 -18.74 -3.76
N ARG A 25 -1.55 -19.12 -3.03
CA ARG A 25 -1.11 -20.51 -2.87
C ARG A 25 -1.35 -20.97 -1.45
N MET A 26 -2.08 -22.07 -1.29
CA MET A 26 -2.34 -22.65 0.02
C MET A 26 -1.06 -23.30 0.58
N PRO A 27 -0.57 -22.90 1.76
CA PRO A 27 0.61 -23.53 2.34
C PRO A 27 0.31 -24.93 2.88
N THR A 28 1.26 -25.83 2.71
CA THR A 28 1.30 -27.12 3.41
C THR A 28 2.30 -27.04 4.56
N PHE A 29 1.86 -27.41 5.76
CA PHE A 29 2.71 -27.45 6.94
C PHE A 29 2.75 -28.88 7.49
N GLU A 30 3.95 -29.38 7.75
CA GLU A 30 4.15 -30.72 8.33
C GLU A 30 4.24 -30.69 9.86
N LYS A 31 4.64 -29.54 10.42
CA LYS A 31 4.89 -29.37 11.85
C LYS A 31 4.13 -28.18 12.42
N LEU A 32 3.64 -28.33 13.65
CA LEU A 32 2.99 -27.25 14.40
C LEU A 32 3.88 -26.01 14.56
N GLN A 33 5.19 -26.21 14.68
CA GLN A 33 6.18 -25.13 14.74
C GLN A 33 6.19 -24.27 13.46
N GLN A 34 6.05 -24.89 12.27
CA GLN A 34 5.98 -24.16 11.00
C GLN A 34 4.71 -23.32 10.90
N MET A 35 3.59 -23.80 11.44
CA MET A 35 2.35 -23.03 11.53
C MET A 35 2.49 -21.82 12.46
N GLN A 36 3.09 -22.00 13.64
CA GLN A 36 3.33 -20.87 14.55
C GLN A 36 4.25 -19.83 13.89
N GLU A 37 5.31 -20.27 13.24
CA GLU A 37 6.23 -19.39 12.55
C GLU A 37 5.53 -18.63 11.40
N ALA A 38 4.73 -19.31 10.59
CA ALA A 38 3.93 -18.69 9.53
C ALA A 38 2.97 -17.64 10.09
N LEU A 39 2.34 -17.90 11.24
CA LEU A 39 1.44 -16.96 11.90
C LEU A 39 2.16 -15.66 12.31
N TYR A 40 3.36 -15.77 12.89
CA TYR A 40 4.14 -14.60 13.27
C TYR A 40 4.60 -13.80 12.04
N LEU A 41 5.06 -14.51 11.00
CA LEU A 41 5.46 -13.88 9.73
C LEU A 41 4.27 -13.18 9.03
N LEU A 42 3.08 -13.77 9.06
CA LEU A 42 1.87 -13.14 8.50
C LEU A 42 1.47 -11.88 9.27
N LYS A 43 1.63 -11.85 10.59
CA LYS A 43 1.41 -10.63 11.39
C LYS A 43 2.39 -9.53 11.01
N GLU A 44 3.66 -9.87 10.79
CA GLU A 44 4.66 -8.91 10.34
C GLU A 44 4.36 -8.39 8.92
N ALA A 45 4.00 -9.30 8.00
CA ALA A 45 3.56 -8.96 6.66
C ALA A 45 2.34 -8.01 6.66
N TYR A 46 1.38 -8.25 7.55
CA TYR A 46 0.22 -7.37 7.73
C TYR A 46 0.64 -5.95 8.12
N THR A 47 1.53 -5.80 9.09
CA THR A 47 2.04 -4.49 9.53
C THR A 47 2.70 -3.73 8.38
N ILE A 48 3.46 -4.42 7.52
CA ILE A 48 4.09 -3.80 6.35
C ILE A 48 3.04 -3.29 5.36
N ILE A 49 2.02 -4.11 5.08
CA ILE A 49 0.95 -3.74 4.15
C ILE A 49 0.11 -2.58 4.71
N ASP A 50 -0.17 -2.57 6.01
CA ASP A 50 -0.95 -1.51 6.64
C ASP A 50 -0.21 -0.17 6.67
N ASP A 51 1.10 -0.17 6.92
CA ASP A 51 1.95 1.02 6.83
C ASP A 51 1.99 1.57 5.39
N LEU A 52 2.15 0.68 4.39
CA LEU A 52 2.10 1.07 2.97
C LEU A 52 0.76 1.68 2.58
N LYS A 53 -0.35 1.08 3.04
CA LYS A 53 -1.70 1.59 2.82
C LYS A 53 -1.88 2.98 3.42
N SER A 54 -1.42 3.17 4.66
CA SER A 54 -1.49 4.45 5.37
C SER A 54 -0.69 5.54 4.66
N LYS A 55 0.55 5.24 4.24
CA LYS A 55 1.39 6.17 3.46
C LYS A 55 0.75 6.53 2.13
N THR A 56 0.20 5.54 1.43
CA THR A 56 -0.49 5.76 0.14
C THR A 56 -1.71 6.65 0.31
N LEU A 57 -2.49 6.46 1.38
CA LEU A 57 -3.65 7.31 1.69
C LEU A 57 -3.23 8.78 1.90
N ILE A 58 -2.16 9.01 2.67
CA ILE A 58 -1.64 10.35 2.94
C ILE A 58 -1.20 11.02 1.63
N GLN A 59 -0.41 10.34 0.82
CA GLN A 59 0.05 10.85 -0.48
C GLN A 59 -1.13 11.18 -1.41
N ARG A 60 -2.12 10.29 -1.49
CA ARG A 60 -3.33 10.51 -2.30
C ARG A 60 -4.10 11.75 -1.84
N ASN A 61 -4.21 11.97 -0.53
CA ASN A 61 -4.87 13.15 0.02
C ASN A 61 -4.12 14.45 -0.32
N GLN A 62 -2.79 14.43 -0.29
CA GLN A 62 -1.98 15.58 -0.71
C GLN A 62 -2.17 15.88 -2.21
N ILE A 63 -2.14 14.86 -3.06
CA ILE A 63 -2.39 15.02 -4.51
C ILE A 63 -3.78 15.61 -4.76
N LYS A 64 -4.81 15.10 -4.09
CA LYS A 64 -6.18 15.65 -4.20
C LYS A 64 -6.24 17.13 -3.82
N LYS A 65 -5.59 17.52 -2.72
CA LYS A 65 -5.53 18.93 -2.29
C LYS A 65 -4.85 19.81 -3.34
N ASN A 66 -3.73 19.34 -3.90
CA ASN A 66 -3.01 20.09 -4.94
C ASN A 66 -3.86 20.27 -6.20
N ILE A 67 -4.56 19.23 -6.65
CA ILE A 67 -5.49 19.32 -7.78
C ILE A 67 -6.62 20.31 -7.49
N GLN A 68 -7.22 20.25 -6.30
CA GLN A 68 -8.27 21.19 -5.89
C GLN A 68 -7.77 22.64 -5.88
N PHE A 69 -6.55 22.88 -5.39
CA PHE A 69 -5.93 24.20 -5.40
C PHE A 69 -5.75 24.72 -6.84
N LEU A 70 -5.13 23.93 -7.73
CA LEU A 70 -4.92 24.32 -9.13
C LEU A 70 -6.24 24.61 -9.85
N ASN A 71 -7.28 23.82 -9.61
CA ASN A 71 -8.60 24.06 -10.19
C ASN A 71 -9.25 25.34 -9.65
N ALA A 72 -9.05 25.65 -8.36
CA ALA A 72 -9.59 26.86 -7.75
C ALA A 72 -8.88 28.13 -8.24
N THR A 73 -7.56 28.09 -8.41
CA THR A 73 -6.78 29.22 -8.96
C THR A 73 -7.09 29.45 -10.44
N ALA A 74 -7.15 28.38 -11.25
CA ALA A 74 -7.53 28.46 -12.66
C ALA A 74 -8.97 29.00 -12.87
N LYS A 75 -9.89 28.74 -11.93
CA LYS A 75 -11.25 29.29 -11.95
C LYS A 75 -11.30 30.77 -11.56
N LYS A 76 -10.37 31.23 -10.71
CA LYS A 76 -10.30 32.63 -10.24
C LYS A 76 -9.80 33.58 -11.33
N GLU A 77 -8.85 33.15 -12.18
CA GLU A 77 -8.33 33.98 -13.28
C GLU A 77 -9.34 34.22 -14.41
N ARG A 78 -10.32 33.33 -14.62
CA ARG A 78 -11.37 33.53 -15.65
C ARG A 78 -12.40 34.59 -15.28
N ASN A 79 -12.58 34.90 -14.00
CA ASN A 79 -13.60 35.84 -13.54
C ASN A 79 -13.07 37.27 -13.29
N SER A 80 -11.75 37.51 -13.42
CA SER A 80 -11.15 38.82 -13.12
C SER A 80 -10.90 39.70 -14.36
N LEU A 81 -11.41 39.33 -15.53
CA LEU A 81 -11.22 40.09 -16.78
C LEU A 81 -12.51 40.68 -17.37
N ASP A 82 -13.64 40.64 -16.66
CA ASP A 82 -14.88 41.29 -17.08
C ASP A 82 -15.13 42.52 -16.20
N VAL A 83 -14.41 43.61 -16.50
CA VAL A 83 -14.77 44.96 -16.06
C VAL A 83 -15.13 45.72 -17.32
N SER A 84 -16.40 45.58 -17.74
CA SER A 84 -16.97 46.38 -18.83
C SER A 84 -17.25 47.80 -18.31
N TYR A 85 -16.62 48.79 -18.97
CA TYR A 85 -16.76 50.23 -18.72
C TYR A 85 -17.96 50.82 -19.48
#